data_AF-A0A3D5JVE0-F1
#
_entry.id   AF-A0A3D5JVE0-F1
#
_cell.length_a   1.000
_cell.length_b   1.000
_cell.length_c   1.000
_cell.angle_alpha   90.00
_cell.angle_beta   90.00
_cell.angle_gamma   90.00
#
_symmetry.space_group_name_H-M   'P 1'
#
loop_
_entity.id
_entity.type
_entity.pdbx_description
1 polymer ?
#
loop_
_entity_poly.entity_id
_entity_poly.type
_entity_poly.pdbx_seq_one_letter_code
_entity_poly.pdbx_strand_id
1 'polypeptide(L)' 'MGEKIMSRINQLINFPQIGSRIPEEPMLEMRQVVAGNYPVIYRVAEERGVIGIVRI' A
#
# COMPACT_ATOMS: atom_id res chain seq x y z
N MET A 1 -15.24 5.87 8.55
CA MET A 1 -14.19 4.83 8.41
C MET A 1 -13.49 4.90 7.05
N GLY A 2 -14.22 5.02 5.94
CA GLY A 2 -13.63 5.17 4.60
C GLY A 2 -12.66 6.35 4.46
N GLU A 3 -12.88 7.46 5.15
CA GLU A 3 -11.98 8.63 5.12
C GLU A 3 -10.54 8.32 5.56
N LYS A 4 -10.35 7.43 6.55
CA LYS A 4 -9.00 7.05 7.01
C LYS A 4 -8.27 6.20 5.96
N ILE A 5 -9.01 5.34 5.26
CA ILE A 5 -8.49 4.53 4.16
C ILE A 5 -8.11 5.44 2.99
N MET A 6 -9.00 6.35 2.59
CA MET A 6 -8.75 7.30 1.50
C MET A 6 -7.57 8.23 1.81
N SER A 7 -7.49 8.76 3.03
CA SER A 7 -6.35 9.58 3.46
C SER A 7 -5.03 8.81 3.37
N ARG A 8 -5.04 7.53 3.76
CA ARG A 8 -3.84 6.69 3.64
C ARG A 8 -3.49 6.39 2.19
N ILE A 9 -4.46 6.09 1.33
CA ILE A 9 -4.23 5.88 -0.11
C ILE A 9 -3.64 7.15 -0.75
N ASN A 10 -4.12 8.33 -0.39
CA ASN A 10 -3.55 9.59 -0.90
C ASN A 10 -2.09 9.80 -0.46
N GLN A 11 -1.70 9.31 0.73
CA GLN A 11 -0.30 9.32 1.14
C GLN A 11 0.57 8.41 0.27
N LEU A 12 0.02 7.26 -0.19
CA LEU A 12 0.76 6.34 -1.05
C LEU A 12 1.18 6.99 -2.38
N ILE A 13 0.38 7.93 -2.91
CA ILE A 13 0.72 8.68 -4.13
C ILE A 13 2.08 9.38 -3.99
N ASN A 14 2.35 9.97 -2.83
CA ASN A 14 3.57 10.73 -2.56
C ASN A 14 4.68 9.87 -1.92
N PHE A 15 4.29 8.84 -1.17
CA PHE A 15 5.20 7.98 -0.42
C PHE A 15 4.86 6.49 -0.65
N PRO A 16 5.11 5.94 -1.86
CA PRO A 16 4.77 4.56 -2.19
C PRO A 16 5.51 3.53 -1.32
N GLN A 17 6.67 3.92 -0.76
CA GLN A 17 7.53 3.04 0.01
C GLN A 17 7.25 3.05 1.53
N ILE A 18 6.22 3.77 1.99
CA ILE A 18 5.88 3.95 3.43
C ILE A 18 5.40 2.65 4.11
N GLY A 19 4.83 1.73 3.34
CA GLY A 19 4.35 0.45 3.86
C GLY A 19 5.49 -0.56 4.02
N SER A 20 5.41 -1.43 5.02
CA SER A 20 6.39 -2.49 5.23
C SER A 20 6.28 -3.55 4.13
N ARG A 21 7.41 -4.08 3.67
CA ARG A 21 7.43 -5.23 2.75
C ARG A 21 6.81 -6.45 3.44
N ILE A 22 6.02 -7.21 2.71
CA ILE A 22 5.41 -8.46 3.19
C ILE A 22 6.42 -9.60 2.96
N PRO A 23 6.96 -10.22 4.03
CA PRO A 23 8.00 -11.24 3.91
C PRO A 23 7.50 -12.55 3.32
N GLU A 24 6.20 -12.84 3.39
CA GLU A 24 5.59 -14.07 2.86
C GLU A 24 5.61 -14.11 1.32
N GLU A 25 5.67 -12.95 0.66
CA GLU A 25 5.61 -12.84 -0.80
C GLU A 25 6.63 -11.83 -1.35
N PRO A 26 7.95 -12.09 -1.16
CA PRO A 26 9.01 -11.12 -1.45
C PRO A 26 9.18 -10.84 -2.94
N MET A 27 8.75 -11.75 -3.81
CA MET A 27 8.84 -11.61 -5.28
C MET A 27 7.78 -10.65 -5.87
N LEU A 28 6.72 -10.33 -5.13
CA LEU A 28 5.58 -9.56 -5.64
C LEU A 28 5.64 -8.07 -5.29
N GLU A 29 6.74 -7.61 -4.69
CA GLU A 29 6.93 -6.24 -4.21
C GLU A 29 5.75 -5.74 -3.36
N MET A 30 5.11 -6.65 -2.63
CA MET A 30 3.93 -6.34 -1.84
C MET A 30 4.30 -5.64 -0.55
N ARG A 31 3.48 -4.66 -0.23
CA ARG A 31 3.62 -3.79 0.93
C ARG A 31 2.31 -3.70 1.68
N GLN A 32 2.44 -3.51 2.99
CA GLN A 32 1.31 -3.32 3.89
C GLN A 32 1.43 -1.98 4.60
N VAL A 33 0.31 -1.26 4.69
CA VAL A 33 0.21 -0.07 5.53
C VAL A 33 -1.10 -0.10 6.32
N VAL A 34 -1.07 0.35 7.57
CA VAL A 34 -2.27 0.39 8.41
C VAL A 34 -3.05 1.68 8.19
N ALA A 35 -4.33 1.57 7.84
CA ALA A 35 -5.27 2.68 7.73
C ALA A 35 -6.35 2.58 8.81
N GLY A 36 -6.13 3.26 9.94
CA GLY A 36 -6.98 3.09 11.12
C GLY A 36 -6.80 1.70 11.73
N ASN A 37 -7.80 0.83 11.62
CA ASN A 37 -7.77 -0.54 12.13
C ASN A 37 -7.65 -1.60 11.03
N TYR A 38 -7.46 -1.18 9.77
CA TYR A 38 -7.43 -2.08 8.61
C TYR A 38 -6.05 -2.09 7.94
N PRO A 39 -5.51 -3.28 7.60
CA PRO A 39 -4.29 -3.40 6.82
C PRO A 39 -4.60 -3.25 5.33
N VAL A 40 -4.07 -2.21 4.70
CA VAL A 40 -4.11 -2.05 3.24
C VAL A 40 -2.89 -2.74 2.65
N ILE A 41 -3.12 -3.73 1.80
CA ILE A 41 -2.07 -4.40 1.04
C ILE A 41 -2.07 -3.87 -0.39
N TYR A 42 -0.88 -3.47 -0.84
CA TYR A 42 -0.68 -2.88 -2.15
C TYR A 42 0.65 -3.32 -2.75
N ARG A 43 0.79 -3.11 -4.05
CA ARG A 43 2.05 -3.29 -4.79
C ARG A 43 2.49 -1.96 -5.38
N VAL A 44 3.80 -1.77 -5.47
CA VAL A 44 4.42 -0.62 -6.14
C VAL A 44 5.08 -1.14 -7.40
N ALA A 45 4.64 -0.70 -8.57
CA ALA A 45 5.32 -0.95 -9.83
C ALA A 45 6.12 0.30 -10.19
N GLU A 46 7.35 0.42 -9.66
CA GLU A 46 8.18 1.64 -9.79
C GLU A 46 8.43 2.00 -11.26
N GLU A 47 8.69 1.00 -12.12
CA GLU A 47 8.94 1.20 -13.55
C GLU A 47 7.76 1.85 -14.29
N ARG A 48 6.55 1.75 -13.74
CA ARG A 48 5.32 2.29 -14.35
C ARG A 48 4.75 3.47 -13.57
N GLY A 49 5.30 3.80 -12.41
CA GLY A 49 4.74 4.80 -11.50
C GLY A 49 3.33 4.44 -11.02
N VAL A 50 3.00 3.15 -10.92
CA VAL A 50 1.65 2.67 -10.58
C VAL A 50 1.64 2.04 -9.19
N ILE A 51 0.61 2.39 -8.41
CA ILE A 51 0.28 1.73 -7.14
C ILE A 51 -0.99 0.91 -7.34
N GLY A 52 -0.90 -0.40 -7.10
CA GLY A 52 -2.05 -1.30 -7.17
C GLY A 52 -2.52 -1.68 -5.77
N ILE A 53 -3.75 -1.34 -5.41
CA ILE A 53 -4.36 -1.83 -4.17
C ILE A 53 -4.86 -3.26 -4.41
N VAL A 54 -4.39 -4.20 -3.59
CA VAL A 54 -4.73 -5.63 -3.72
C VAL A 54 -5.93 -5.99 -2.83
N ARG A 55 -5.88 -5.57 -1.55
CA ARG A 55 -6.96 -5.77 -0.58
C ARG A 55 -6.90 -4.74 0.56
N ILE A 56 -8.04 -4.51 1.20
CA ILE A 56 -8.25 -3.62 2.36
C ILE A 56 -8.93 -4.44 3.47
#